data_AF-A0A2P0QHH8-F1
#
_entry.id   AF-A0A2P0QHH8-F1
#
_cell.length_a   1.000
_cell.length_b   1.000
_cell.length_c   1.000
_cell.angle_alpha   90.00
_cell.angle_beta   90.00
_cell.angle_gamma   90.00
#
_symmetry.space_group_name_H-M   'P 1'
#
loop_
_entity.id
_entity.type
_entity.pdbx_description
1 polymer ?
#
loop_
_entity_poly.entity_id
_entity_poly.type
_entity_poly.pdbx_seq_one_letter_code
_entity_poly.pdbx_strand_id
1 'polypeptide(L)' 'MNLLFQFVVFSLLIFSFILAIGIPVVFSGPSTLSWKKNKKKIFIGISLWFLLVFLVGIINSVVV' A
#
# COMPACT_ATOMS: atom_id res chain seq x y z
N MET A 1 -7.54 2.68 -23.21
CA MET A 1 -6.13 2.64 -22.75
C MET A 1 -5.85 3.92 -21.96
N ASN A 2 -6.26 3.97 -20.68
CA ASN A 2 -6.02 5.13 -19.84
C ASN A 2 -4.73 4.91 -19.03
N LEU A 3 -3.66 5.62 -19.42
CA LEU A 3 -2.36 5.55 -18.75
C LEU A 3 -2.47 5.87 -17.26
N LEU A 4 -3.29 6.86 -16.89
CA LEU A 4 -3.47 7.26 -15.50
C LEU A 4 -4.04 6.10 -14.67
N PHE A 5 -5.10 5.44 -15.15
CA PHE A 5 -5.68 4.27 -14.48
C PHE A 5 -4.67 3.13 -14.31
N GLN A 6 -3.88 2.84 -15.35
CA GLN A 6 -2.83 1.81 -15.29
C GLN A 6 -1.76 2.13 -14.24
N PHE A 7 -1.30 3.38 -14.18
CA PHE A 7 -0.32 3.82 -13.18
C PHE A 7 -0.83 3.71 -11.74
N VAL A 8 -2.10 4.07 -11.50
CA VAL A 8 -2.69 3.94 -10.17
C VAL A 8 -2.79 2.48 -9.75
N VAL A 9 -3.30 1.62 -10.64
CA VAL A 9 -3.42 0.18 -10.36
C VAL A 9 -2.05 -0.45 -10.14
N PHE A 10 -1.05 -0.09 -10.94
CA PHE A 10 0.33 -0.55 -10.75
C PHE A 10 0.93 -0.10 -9.41
N SER A 11 0.68 1.15 -9.01
CA SER A 11 1.12 1.68 -7.71
C SER A 11 0.46 0.93 -6.55
N LEU A 12 -0.84 0.64 -6.65
CA LEU A 12 -1.57 -0.18 -5.67
C LEU A 12 -0.97 -1.58 -5.57
N LEU A 13 -0.61 -2.18 -6.69
CA LEU A 13 0.03 -3.49 -6.78
C LEU A 13 1.37 -3.51 -6.03
N ILE A 14 2.26 -2.55 -6.32
CA ILE A 14 3.56 -2.42 -5.64
C ILE A 14 3.38 -2.20 -4.14
N PHE A 15 2.50 -1.28 -3.74
CA PHE A 15 2.23 -1.02 -2.33
C PHE A 15 1.69 -2.25 -1.60
N SER A 16 0.84 -3.05 -2.26
CA SER A 16 0.33 -4.30 -1.71
C SER A 16 1.47 -5.29 -1.45
N PHE A 17 2.39 -5.45 -2.39
CA PHE A 17 3.56 -6.33 -2.21
C PHE A 17 4.47 -5.86 -1.07
N ILE A 18 4.73 -4.55 -0.99
CA ILE A 18 5.53 -3.97 0.09
C ILE A 18 4.88 -4.25 1.45
N LEU A 19 3.57 -4.08 1.58
CA LEU A 19 2.86 -4.37 2.83
C LEU A 19 2.79 -5.88 3.12
N ALA A 20 2.55 -6.71 2.10
CA ALA A 20 2.49 -8.16 2.24
C ALA A 20 3.78 -8.76 2.79
N ILE A 21 4.94 -8.19 2.42
CA ILE A 21 6.25 -8.60 2.94
C ILE A 21 6.57 -7.85 4.24
N GLY A 22 6.36 -6.53 4.25
CA GLY A 22 6.77 -5.66 5.34
C GLY A 22 6.02 -5.90 6.65
N ILE A 23 4.75 -6.28 6.59
CA ILE A 23 3.95 -6.60 7.78
C ILE A 23 4.57 -7.81 8.51
N PRO A 24 4.66 -9.02 7.93
CA PRO A 24 5.31 -10.18 8.58
C PRO A 24 6.70 -9.86 9.11
N VAL A 25 7.54 -9.19 8.32
CA VAL A 25 8.92 -8.86 8.69
C VAL A 25 8.97 -7.96 9.93
N VAL A 26 8.09 -6.98 10.07
CA VAL A 26 8.08 -6.10 11.25
C VAL A 26 7.48 -6.78 12.49
N PHE A 27 6.56 -7.73 12.28
CA PHE A 27 6.00 -8.52 13.38
C PHE A 27 7.00 -9.53 13.97
N SER A 28 7.83 -10.17 13.15
CA SER A 28 8.81 -11.17 13.59
C SER A 28 10.26 -10.68 13.66
N GLY A 29 10.52 -9.44 13.23
CA GLY A 29 11.87 -8.91 13.05
C GLY A 29 12.61 -8.51 14.34
N PRO A 30 13.93 -8.32 14.26
CA PRO A 30 14.78 -7.91 15.39
C PRO A 30 14.41 -6.51 15.89
N SER A 31 14.93 -6.09 17.05
CA SER A 31 14.58 -4.81 17.72
C SER A 31 14.66 -3.56 16.81
N THR A 32 15.52 -3.57 15.78
CA THR A 32 15.67 -2.51 14.78
C THR A 32 14.53 -2.47 13.75
N LEU A 33 13.97 -3.62 13.38
CA LEU A 33 12.81 -3.75 12.49
C LEU A 33 11.48 -4.00 13.22
N SER A 34 11.52 -4.17 14.54
CA SER A 34 10.36 -4.51 15.37
C SER A 34 9.18 -3.55 15.24
N TRP A 35 7.98 -4.11 15.41
CA TRP A 35 6.70 -3.40 15.50
C TRP A 35 6.76 -2.15 16.37
N LYS A 36 7.35 -2.21 17.56
CA LYS A 36 7.42 -1.04 18.48
C LYS A 36 8.03 0.20 17.82
N LYS A 37 9.04 0.02 16.97
CA LYS A 37 9.75 1.12 16.30
C LYS A 37 9.07 1.56 15.01
N ASN A 38 8.49 0.62 14.26
CA ASN A 38 7.96 0.86 12.91
C ASN A 38 6.43 0.99 12.84
N LYS A 39 5.71 0.81 13.96
CA LYS A 39 4.23 0.89 14.03
C LYS A 39 3.67 2.08 13.26
N LYS A 40 4.15 3.30 13.55
CA LYS A 40 3.65 4.52 12.87
C LYS A 40 3.86 4.48 11.35
N LYS A 41 5.01 3.98 10.88
CA LYS A 41 5.31 3.87 9.45
C LYS A 41 4.38 2.87 8.76
N ILE A 42 4.12 1.72 9.39
CA ILE A 42 3.17 0.73 8.88
C ILE A 42 1.76 1.31 8.81
N PHE A 43 1.31 2.02 9.84
CA PHE A 43 -0.01 2.65 9.83
C PHE A 43 -0.15 3.70 8.72
N ILE A 44 0.89 4.50 8.46
CA ILE A 44 0.91 5.42 7.31
C ILE A 44 0.84 4.63 6.00
N GLY A 45 1.62 3.55 5.87
CA GLY A 45 1.60 2.69 4.68
C GLY A 45 0.23 2.07 4.41
N ILE A 46 -0.44 1.55 5.44
CA ILE A 46 -1.80 1.00 5.35
C ILE A 46 -2.81 2.09 4.99
N SER A 47 -2.73 3.27 5.62
CA SER A 47 -3.60 4.40 5.30
C SER A 47 -3.43 4.84 3.85
N LEU A 48 -2.21 4.89 3.35
CA LEU A 48 -1.92 5.23 1.96
C LEU A 48 -2.46 4.15 1.02
N TRP A 49 -2.22 2.88 1.31
CA TRP A 49 -2.77 1.76 0.54
C TRP A 49 -4.30 1.81 0.46
N PHE A 50 -4.97 2.09 1.58
CA PHE A 50 -6.43 2.24 1.62
C PHE A 50 -6.90 3.39 0.71
N LEU A 51 -6.25 4.56 0.77
CA LEU A 51 -6.54 5.68 -0.14
C LEU A 51 -6.37 5.30 -1.62
N LEU A 52 -5.32 4.54 -1.96
CA LEU A 52 -5.13 4.05 -3.33
C LEU A 52 -6.29 3.16 -3.79
N VAL A 53 -6.86 2.33 -2.92
CA VAL A 53 -8.03 1.49 -3.27
C VAL A 53 -9.23 2.37 -3.67
N PHE A 54 -9.55 3.40 -2.89
CA PHE A 54 -10.63 4.34 -3.26
C PHE A 54 -10.31 5.07 -4.55
N LEU A 55 -9.07 5.50 -4.73
CA LEU A 55 -8.65 6.24 -5.90
C LEU A 55 -8.77 5.39 -7.17
N VAL A 56 -8.43 4.10 -7.12
CA VAL A 56 -8.70 3.15 -8.20
C VAL A 56 -10.20 3.06 -8.49
N GLY A 57 -11.04 2.91 -7.46
CA GLY A 57 -12.50 2.82 -7.63
C GLY A 57 -13.12 4.07 -8.27
N ILE A 58 -12.69 5.26 -7.84
CA ILE A 58 -13.15 6.54 -8.39
C ILE A 58 -12.70 6.72 -9.85
N ILE A 59 -11.44 6.40 -10.16
CA ILE A 59 -10.96 6.51 -11.55
C ILE A 59 -11.66 5.47 -12.43
N ASN A 60 -11.96 4.28 -11.89
CA ASN A 60 -12.67 3.24 -12.62
C ASN A 60 -14.05 3.73 -13.11
N SER A 61 -14.79 4.52 -12.31
CA SER A 61 -16.09 5.05 -12.73
C SER A 61 -16.05 6.10 -13.84
N VAL A 62 -14.87 6.59 -14.21
CA VAL A 62 -14.68 7.54 -15.34
C VAL A 62 -14.12 6.83 -16.58
N VAL A 63 -13.49 5.66 -16.38
CA VAL A 63 -12.78 4.92 -17.43
C VAL A 63 -13.62 3.81 -18.05
N VAL A 64 -14.44 3.14 -17.23
CA VAL A 64 -15.35 2.06 -17.62
C VAL A 64 -16.73 2.65 -17.88
#